data_AF-A0ABD3N1L1-F1
#
_entry.id   AF-A0ABD3N1L1-F1
#
_cell.length_a   1.000
_cell.length_b   1.000
_cell.length_c   1.000
_cell.angle_alpha   90.00
_cell.angle_beta   90.00
_cell.angle_gamma   90.00
#
_symmetry.space_group_name_H-M   'P 1'
#
loop_
_entity.id
_entity.type
_entity.pdbx_description
1 polymer ?
#
loop_
_entity_poly.entity_id
_entity_poly.type
_entity_poly.pdbx_seq_one_letter_code
_entity_poly.pdbx_strand_id
1 'polypeptide(L)'
;MGSVCEVKPLGVLAMIDDGELDWKVVAIATDDDLAKEYNDINDVPDAVKNGIREWFRWYKTPDDKPLNGFGFDEKWLDAKMAREVIGETHEAWKKLRSGEIEAGKLWTGKD
;
A
#
# COMPACT_ATOMS: atom_id res chain seq x y z
N MET A 1 7.76 -11.58 13.58
CA MET A 1 7.87 -10.14 13.26
C MET A 1 9.29 -9.89 12.77
N GLY A 2 9.47 -9.30 11.58
CA GLY A 2 10.79 -9.13 10.94
C GLY A 2 11.15 -10.18 9.89
N SER A 3 10.19 -10.99 9.40
CA SER A 3 10.39 -11.88 8.26
C SER A 3 10.48 -11.09 6.96
N VAL A 4 11.28 -11.59 6.02
CA VAL A 4 11.35 -11.09 4.63
C VAL A 4 10.87 -12.21 3.72
N CYS A 5 9.87 -11.94 2.91
CA CYS A 5 9.35 -12.86 1.91
C CYS A 5 9.18 -12.17 0.56
N GLU A 6 9.26 -12.95 -0.51
CA GLU A 6 8.97 -12.48 -1.85
C GLU A 6 7.45 -12.44 -2.06
N VAL A 7 6.96 -11.36 -2.66
CA VAL A 7 5.52 -11.13 -2.88
C VAL A 7 5.25 -10.62 -4.28
N LYS A 8 4.06 -10.92 -4.79
CA LYS A 8 3.53 -10.38 -6.02
C LYS A 8 2.47 -9.31 -5.71
N PRO A 9 2.68 -8.04 -6.10
CA PRO A 9 1.66 -7.01 -6.00
C PRO A 9 0.47 -7.32 -6.92
N LEU A 10 -0.74 -7.22 -6.38
CA LEU A 10 -2.00 -7.50 -7.06
C LEU A 10 -2.79 -6.22 -7.34
N GLY A 11 -2.69 -5.22 -6.47
CA GLY A 11 -3.39 -3.96 -6.62
C GLY A 11 -3.02 -2.97 -5.53
N VAL A 12 -3.62 -1.77 -5.59
CA VAL A 12 -3.38 -0.70 -4.62
C VAL A 12 -4.65 0.09 -4.34
N LEU A 13 -4.80 0.53 -3.09
CA LEU A 13 -5.89 1.39 -2.62
C LEU A 13 -5.33 2.74 -2.15
N ALA A 14 -5.91 3.84 -2.64
CA ALA A 14 -5.55 5.19 -2.25
C ALA A 14 -6.28 5.60 -0.97
N MET A 15 -5.79 5.23 0.20
CA MET A 15 -6.37 5.69 1.47
C MET A 15 -5.96 7.14 1.72
N ILE A 16 -6.88 7.95 2.25
CA ILE A 16 -6.60 9.28 2.75
C ILE A 16 -6.62 9.20 4.27
N ASP A 17 -5.44 9.25 4.87
CA ASP A 17 -5.21 9.08 6.30
C ASP A 17 -4.81 10.39 6.95
N ASP A 18 -5.64 10.92 7.85
CA ASP A 18 -5.40 12.21 8.52
C ASP A 18 -5.03 13.36 7.53
N GLY A 19 -5.60 13.32 6.31
CA GLY A 19 -5.38 14.31 5.24
C GLY A 19 -4.24 14.01 4.27
N GLU A 20 -3.50 12.91 4.48
CA GLU A 20 -2.37 12.51 3.64
C GLU A 20 -2.70 11.28 2.79
N LEU A 21 -2.07 11.17 1.62
CA LEU A 21 -2.20 9.99 0.77
C LEU A 21 -1.35 8.85 1.33
N ASP A 22 -2.02 7.76 1.71
CA ASP A 22 -1.42 6.57 2.29
C ASP A 22 -1.78 5.34 1.44
N TRP A 23 -0.91 5.02 0.48
CA TRP A 23 -1.11 3.90 -0.44
C TRP A 23 -1.08 2.56 0.28
N LYS A 24 -2.14 1.76 0.12
CA LYS A 24 -2.21 0.38 0.61
C LYS A 24 -2.05 -0.60 -0.53
N VAL A 25 -0.86 -1.17 -0.67
CA VAL A 25 -0.60 -2.25 -1.64
C VAL A 25 -1.17 -3.55 -1.10
N VAL A 26 -1.92 -4.27 -1.94
CA VAL A 26 -2.31 -5.66 -1.69
C VAL A 26 -1.39 -6.56 -2.52
N ALA A 27 -0.80 -7.55 -1.85
CA ALA A 27 0.12 -8.49 -2.44
C ALA A 27 -0.11 -9.90 -1.89
N ILE A 28 0.37 -10.90 -2.62
CA ILE A 28 0.35 -12.32 -2.22
C ILE A 28 1.78 -12.85 -2.18
N ALA A 29 2.08 -13.72 -1.22
CA ALA A 29 3.38 -14.39 -1.18
C ALA A 29 3.56 -15.26 -2.43
N THR A 30 4.77 -15.30 -3.01
CA THR A 30 5.00 -16.03 -4.26
C THR A 30 4.94 -17.54 -4.11
N ASP A 31 5.07 -18.05 -2.89
CA ASP A 31 4.99 -19.46 -2.52
C ASP A 31 3.58 -19.90 -2.06
N ASP A 32 2.60 -18.99 -2.02
CA ASP A 32 1.20 -19.32 -1.79
C ASP A 32 0.61 -20.03 -3.01
N ASP A 33 -0.20 -21.07 -2.80
CA ASP A 33 -0.82 -21.83 -3.90
C ASP A 33 -1.71 -20.94 -4.78
N LEU A 34 -2.39 -19.96 -4.19
CA LEU A 34 -3.24 -18.99 -4.90
C LEU A 34 -2.42 -17.98 -5.71
N ALA A 35 -1.10 -17.88 -5.50
CA ALA A 35 -0.25 -16.98 -6.29
C ALA A 35 -0.25 -17.35 -7.78
N LYS A 36 -0.62 -18.59 -8.15
CA LYS A 36 -0.78 -18.97 -9.57
C LYS A 36 -2.06 -18.37 -10.17
N GLU A 37 -3.09 -18.22 -9.37
CA GLU A 37 -4.42 -17.75 -9.77
C GLU A 37 -4.53 -16.24 -9.67
N TYR A 38 -3.99 -15.63 -8.62
CA TYR A 38 -4.11 -14.20 -8.38
C TYR A 38 -2.98 -13.45 -9.06
N ASN A 39 -3.28 -12.72 -10.13
CA ASN A 39 -2.31 -11.97 -10.93
C ASN A 39 -2.64 -10.48 -11.01
N ASP A 40 -3.91 -10.13 -10.78
CA ASP A 40 -4.42 -8.77 -10.69
C ASP A 40 -5.44 -8.63 -9.55
N ILE A 41 -5.89 -7.41 -9.26
CA ILE A 41 -6.84 -7.13 -8.18
C ILE A 41 -8.22 -7.72 -8.46
N ASN A 42 -8.54 -7.95 -9.73
CA ASN A 42 -9.79 -8.56 -10.13
C ASN A 42 -9.85 -10.07 -9.83
N ASP A 43 -8.70 -10.72 -9.65
CA ASP A 43 -8.63 -12.13 -9.26
C ASP A 43 -8.90 -12.32 -7.75
N VAL A 44 -8.73 -11.25 -6.96
CA VAL A 44 -8.98 -11.26 -5.52
C VAL A 44 -10.49 -11.20 -5.25
N PRO A 45 -11.05 -12.09 -4.39
CA PRO A 45 -12.45 -12.10 -4.06
C PRO A 45 -12.95 -10.75 -3.52
N ASP A 46 -14.13 -10.31 -3.96
CA ASP A 46 -14.72 -9.02 -3.53
C ASP A 46 -14.93 -8.93 -2.03
N ALA A 47 -15.28 -10.04 -1.37
CA ALA A 47 -15.41 -10.08 0.08
C ALA A 47 -14.09 -9.71 0.80
N VAL A 48 -12.95 -10.15 0.28
CA VAL A 48 -11.63 -9.82 0.82
C VAL A 48 -11.30 -8.35 0.57
N LYS A 49 -11.47 -7.89 -0.67
CA LYS A 49 -11.25 -6.48 -1.06
C LYS A 49 -12.11 -5.50 -0.25
N ASN A 50 -13.37 -5.83 -0.04
CA ASN A 50 -14.30 -5.01 0.73
C ASN A 50 -13.97 -5.07 2.23
N GLY A 51 -13.61 -6.24 2.75
CA GLY A 51 -13.16 -6.39 4.13
C GLY A 51 -11.92 -5.53 4.45
N ILE A 52 -10.92 -5.53 3.56
CA ILE A 52 -9.72 -4.69 3.70
C ILE A 52 -10.09 -3.21 3.67
N ARG A 53 -10.89 -2.77 2.69
CA ARG A 53 -11.31 -1.36 2.57
C ARG A 53 -12.05 -0.90 3.82
N GLU A 54 -13.03 -1.67 4.28
CA GLU A 54 -13.81 -1.29 5.46
C GLU A 54 -12.96 -1.34 6.73
N TRP A 55 -12.05 -2.30 6.89
CA TRP A 55 -11.12 -2.28 8.01
C TRP A 55 -10.35 -0.95 8.06
N PHE A 56 -9.77 -0.52 6.94
CA PHE A 56 -9.03 0.75 6.85
C PHE A 56 -9.91 1.99 7.05
N ARG A 57 -11.20 1.93 6.69
CA ARG A 57 -12.14 3.03 6.93
C ARG A 57 -12.38 3.25 8.41
N TRP A 58 -12.53 2.16 9.17
CA TRP A 58 -13.04 2.19 10.54
C TRP A 58 -11.97 2.11 11.63
N TYR A 59 -10.75 1.65 11.33
CA TYR A 59 -9.81 1.19 12.37
C TYR A 59 -9.43 2.23 13.43
N LYS A 60 -9.48 3.53 13.11
CA LYS A 60 -9.17 4.62 14.06
C LYS A 60 -10.39 5.15 14.83
N THR A 61 -11.60 4.73 14.48
CA THR A 61 -12.83 5.20 15.16
C THR A 61 -12.89 4.87 16.66
N PRO A 62 -12.30 3.76 17.17
CA PRO A 62 -12.20 3.54 18.61
C PRO A 62 -11.31 4.56 19.35
N ASP A 63 -10.42 5.26 18.62
CA ASP A 63 -9.53 6.31 19.15
C ASP A 63 -10.13 7.73 18.94
N ASP A 64 -11.45 7.83 18.80
CA ASP A 64 -12.20 9.08 18.54
C ASP A 64 -11.79 9.84 17.27
N LYS A 65 -11.13 9.15 16.32
CA LYS A 65 -10.77 9.72 15.02
C LYS A 65 -11.88 9.53 13.97
N PRO A 66 -11.99 10.44 12.99
CA PRO A 66 -12.97 10.30 11.91
C PRO A 66 -12.68 9.08 11.03
N LEU A 67 -13.67 8.71 10.22
CA LEU A 67 -13.48 7.69 9.18
C LEU A 67 -12.43 8.13 8.16
N ASN A 68 -11.58 7.20 7.74
CA ASN A 68 -10.67 7.45 6.64
C ASN A 68 -11.42 7.52 5.30
N GLY A 69 -10.95 8.40 4.42
CA GLY A 69 -11.44 8.52 3.06
C GLY A 69 -10.62 7.70 2.08
N PHE A 70 -11.07 7.63 0.82
CA PHE A 70 -10.29 7.03 -0.26
C PHE A 70 -10.35 7.88 -1.53
N GLY A 71 -9.23 7.93 -2.27
CA GLY A 71 -9.17 8.51 -3.60
C GLY A 71 -9.82 7.62 -4.66
N PHE A 72 -9.86 8.10 -5.92
CA PHE A 72 -10.32 7.35 -7.10
C PHE A 72 -11.71 6.70 -6.95
N ASP A 73 -12.68 7.42 -6.35
CA ASP A 73 -14.01 6.87 -6.03
C ASP A 73 -13.96 5.57 -5.21
N GLU A 74 -12.97 5.46 -4.32
CA GLU A 74 -12.70 4.29 -3.47
C GLU A 74 -12.39 2.98 -4.24
N LYS A 75 -12.04 3.10 -5.52
CA LYS A 75 -11.71 1.96 -6.37
C LYS A 75 -10.37 1.36 -6.01
N TRP A 76 -10.32 0.04 -6.11
CA TRP A 76 -9.05 -0.68 -6.21
C TRP A 76 -8.44 -0.40 -7.57
N LEU A 77 -7.16 -0.03 -7.59
CA LEU A 77 -6.38 0.10 -8.81
C LEU A 77 -5.59 -1.19 -9.04
N ASP A 78 -5.35 -1.50 -10.31
CA ASP A 78 -4.81 -2.78 -10.77
C ASP A 78 -3.33 -3.00 -10.40
N ALA A 79 -2.81 -4.18 -10.77
CA ALA A 79 -1.42 -4.54 -10.48
C ALA A 79 -0.43 -3.62 -11.21
N LYS A 80 -0.80 -3.04 -12.36
CA LYS A 80 0.05 -2.11 -13.10
C LYS A 80 0.23 -0.82 -12.30
N MET A 81 -0.87 -0.23 -11.83
CA MET A 81 -0.84 0.96 -11.00
C MET A 81 -0.10 0.72 -9.68
N ALA A 82 -0.29 -0.44 -9.05
CA ALA A 82 0.47 -0.80 -7.85
C ALA A 82 1.99 -0.77 -8.10
N ARG A 83 2.46 -1.30 -9.22
CA ARG A 83 3.89 -1.25 -9.60
C ARG A 83 4.37 0.17 -9.89
N GLU A 84 3.53 1.02 -10.48
CA GLU A 84 3.85 2.43 -10.72
C GLU A 84 4.05 3.19 -9.39
N VAL A 85 3.12 3.02 -8.43
CA VAL A 85 3.23 3.61 -7.08
C VAL A 85 4.48 3.11 -6.34
N ILE A 86 4.77 1.80 -6.42
CA ILE A 86 6.00 1.24 -5.83
C ILE A 86 7.24 1.84 -6.50
N GLY A 87 7.23 1.99 -7.82
CA GLY A 87 8.32 2.60 -8.57
C GLY A 87 8.56 4.05 -8.15
N GLU A 88 7.51 4.87 -8.09
CA GLU A 88 7.58 6.27 -7.66
C GLU A 88 8.14 6.41 -6.24
N THR A 89 7.60 5.64 -5.29
CA THR A 89 8.03 5.69 -3.89
C THR A 89 9.46 5.14 -3.71
N HIS A 90 9.87 4.19 -4.54
CA HIS A 90 11.25 3.71 -4.57
C HIS A 90 12.22 4.77 -5.10
N GLU A 91 11.85 5.54 -6.13
CA GLU A 91 12.66 6.67 -6.61
C GLU A 91 12.75 7.79 -5.58
N ALA A 92 11.65 8.12 -4.89
CA ALA A 92 11.67 9.05 -3.76
C ALA A 92 12.64 8.59 -2.66
N TRP A 93 12.59 7.30 -2.32
CA TRP A 93 13.54 6.68 -1.38
C TRP A 93 14.99 6.77 -1.87
N LYS A 94 15.28 6.51 -3.14
CA LYS A 94 16.64 6.61 -3.70
C LYS A 94 17.20 8.02 -3.56
N LYS A 95 16.40 9.04 -3.88
CA LYS A 95 16.80 10.45 -3.74
C LYS A 95 17.06 10.86 -2.30
N LEU A 96 16.22 10.38 -1.37
CA LEU A 96 16.46 10.56 0.07
C LEU A 96 17.77 9.89 0.51
N ARG A 97 18.04 8.67 0.05
CA ARG A 97 19.24 7.89 0.41
C ARG A 97 20.52 8.45 -0.20
N SER A 98 20.46 8.94 -1.44
CA SER A 98 21.60 9.57 -2.10
C SER A 98 21.97 10.91 -1.45
N GLY A 99 20.99 11.57 -0.82
CA GLY A 99 21.14 12.92 -0.27
C GLY A 99 20.81 14.02 -1.27
N GLU A 100 20.17 13.67 -2.40
CA GLU A 100 19.63 14.64 -3.36
C GLU A 100 18.47 15.46 -2.74
N ILE A 101 17.76 14.87 -1.78
CA ILE A 101 16.69 15.51 -1.00
C ILE A 101 17.12 15.61 0.46
N GLU A 102 16.84 16.74 1.09
CA GLU A 102 17.06 16.93 2.53
C GLU A 102 16.21 15.95 3.35
N ALA A 103 16.85 15.23 4.27
CA ALA A 103 16.18 14.21 5.07
C ALA A 103 15.21 14.79 6.12
N GLY A 104 15.37 16.06 6.51
CA GLY A 104 14.62 16.65 7.61
C GLY A 104 14.76 15.82 8.88
N LYS A 105 13.64 15.29 9.39
CA LYS A 105 13.59 14.42 10.58
C LYS A 105 13.69 12.92 10.26
N LEU A 106 13.81 12.54 8.99
CA LEU A 106 13.83 11.14 8.57
C LEU A 106 15.21 10.53 8.85
N TRP A 107 15.21 9.32 9.41
CA TRP A 107 16.44 8.55 9.61
C TRP A 107 16.95 8.03 8.25
N THR A 108 18.21 8.31 7.94
CA THR A 108 18.87 7.86 6.69
C THR A 108 20.01 6.88 6.92
N GLY A 109 20.24 6.43 8.15
CA GLY A 109 21.34 5.50 8.49
C GLY A 109 22.73 6.03 8.15
N LYS A 110 22.89 7.34 7.97
CA LYS A 110 24.16 8.04 7.96
C LYS A 110 24.27 8.70 9.35
N ASP A 111 25.21 8.22 10.16
CA ASP A 111 25.55 8.80 11.46
C ASP A 111 26.32 10.12 11.29
#